data_AF-A0AA37HLB0-F1
#
_entry.id   AF-A0AA37HLB0-F1
#
_cell.length_a   1.000
_cell.length_b   1.000
_cell.length_c   1.000
_cell.angle_alpha   90.00
_cell.angle_beta   90.00
_cell.angle_gamma   90.00
#
_symmetry.space_group_name_H-M   'P 1'
#
loop_
_entity.id
_entity.type
_entity.pdbx_description
1 polymer ?
#
loop_
_entity_poly.entity_id
_entity_poly.type
_entity_poly.pdbx_seq_one_letter_code
_entity_poly.pdbx_strand_id
1 'polypeptide(L)' 'MRNLLLLVILVGAGFVLVGMYVAPNQPELRTWYRDNACQHLDKISPEICAPIRRADGGARL' A
#
# COMPACT_ATOMS: atom_id res chain seq x y z
N MET A 1 -25.36 -9.14 6.56
CA MET A 1 -24.32 -9.09 5.51
C MET A 1 -23.83 -7.67 5.19
N ARG A 2 -24.69 -6.63 5.15
CA ARG A 2 -24.29 -5.25 4.83
C ARG A 2 -23.19 -4.68 5.72
N ASN A 3 -23.26 -4.87 7.04
CA ASN A 3 -22.22 -4.39 7.96
C ASN A 3 -20.87 -5.07 7.73
N LEU A 4 -20.88 -6.34 7.31
CA LEU A 4 -19.67 -7.13 7.07
C LEU A 4 -18.96 -6.64 5.81
N LEU A 5 -19.71 -6.34 4.74
CA LEU A 5 -19.20 -5.68 3.54
C LEU A 5 -18.57 -4.31 3.83
N LEU A 6 -19.26 -3.48 4.62
CA LEU A 6 -18.73 -2.18 5.03
C LEU A 6 -17.42 -2.30 5.80
N LEU A 7 -17.32 -3.29 6.70
CA LEU A 7 -16.12 -3.52 7.50
C LEU A 7 -14.94 -3.93 6.62
N VAL A 8 -15.16 -4.82 5.64
CA VAL A 8 -14.12 -5.22 4.67
C VAL A 8 -13.63 -4.04 3.85
N ILE A 9 -14.54 -3.18 3.38
CA ILE A 9 -14.18 -1.98 2.62
C ILE A 9 -13.35 -1.02 3.48
N LEU A 10 -13.75 -0.79 4.74
CA LEU A 10 -13.01 0.07 5.66
C LEU A 10 -11.60 -0.46 5.93
N VAL A 11 -11.45 -1.76 6.14
CA VAL A 11 -10.14 -2.39 6.32
C VAL A 11 -9.28 -2.25 5.07
N GLY A 12 -9.84 -2.52 3.89
CA GLY A 12 -9.13 -2.35 2.62
C GLY A 12 -8.70 -0.90 2.36
N ALA A 13 -9.58 0.06 2.61
CA ALA A 13 -9.27 1.48 2.48
C ALA A 13 -8.19 1.92 3.47
N GLY A 14 -8.29 1.50 4.74
CA GLY A 14 -7.27 1.75 5.75
C GLY A 14 -5.91 1.17 5.34
N PHE A 15 -5.90 -0.05 4.82
CA PHE A 15 -4.69 -0.71 4.33
C PHE A 15 -4.03 0.06 3.17
N VAL A 16 -4.82 0.60 2.24
CA VAL A 16 -4.31 1.45 1.14
C VAL A 16 -3.72 2.76 1.69
N LEU A 17 -4.41 3.41 2.63
CA LEU A 17 -3.93 4.65 3.25
C LEU A 17 -2.60 4.44 3.99
N VAL A 18 -2.45 3.34 4.72
CA VAL A 18 -1.17 2.96 5.36
C VAL A 18 -0.07 2.79 4.31
N GLY A 19 -0.36 2.13 3.19
CA GLY A 19 0.58 1.98 2.08
C GLY A 19 1.02 3.32 1.46
N MET A 20 0.11 4.29 1.36
CA MET A 20 0.40 5.59 0.75
C MET A 20 1.15 6.57 1.68
N TYR A 21 0.83 6.57 2.98
CA TYR A 21 1.31 7.61 3.90
C TYR A 21 2.28 7.11 4.99
N VAL A 22 2.17 5.86 5.42
CA VAL A 22 2.96 5.31 6.54
C VAL A 22 4.10 4.44 6.03
N ALA A 23 3.80 3.47 5.16
CA ALA A 23 4.76 2.52 4.64
C ALA A 23 5.98 3.16 3.96
N PRO A 24 5.90 4.26 3.18
CA PRO A 24 7.07 4.84 2.52
C PRO A 24 8.18 5.28 3.49
N ASN A 25 7.79 5.68 4.70
CA ASN A 25 8.68 6.16 5.75
C ASN A 25 9.30 5.03 6.60
N GLN A 26 8.83 3.78 6.45
CA GLN A 26 9.33 2.63 7.20
C GLN A 26 9.90 1.57 6.24
N PRO A 27 11.21 1.31 6.25
CA PRO A 27 11.85 0.48 5.23
C PRO A 27 11.34 -0.97 5.21
N GLU A 28 11.08 -1.56 6.38
CA GLU A 28 10.55 -2.93 6.49
C GLU A 28 9.12 -3.03 5.93
N LEU A 29 8.24 -2.13 6.36
CA LEU A 29 6.86 -2.06 5.89
C LEU A 29 6.79 -1.77 4.38
N ARG A 30 7.65 -0.86 3.89
CA ARG A 30 7.77 -0.53 2.46
C ARG A 30 8.08 -1.76 1.63
N THR A 31 9.04 -2.57 2.09
CA THR A 31 9.46 -3.80 1.41
C THR A 31 8.33 -4.82 1.40
N TRP A 32 7.68 -5.03 2.55
CA TRP A 32 6.54 -5.94 2.64
C TRP A 32 5.39 -5.52 1.71
N TYR A 33 5.04 -4.23 1.67
CA TYR A 33 3.99 -3.71 0.79
C TYR A 33 4.36 -3.86 -0.68
N ARG A 34 5.60 -3.56 -1.06
CA ARG A 34 6.09 -3.78 -2.43
C ARG A 34 5.89 -5.23 -2.86
N ASP A 35 6.32 -6.18 -2.04
CA ASP A 35 6.42 -7.58 -2.44
C ASP A 35 5.05 -8.29 -2.37
N ASN A 36 4.17 -7.90 -1.45
CA ASN A 36 2.89 -8.58 -1.23
C ASN A 36 1.68 -7.79 -1.76
N ALA A 37 1.63 -6.48 -1.43
CA ALA A 37 0.45 -5.66 -1.70
C ALA A 37 0.48 -5.05 -3.11
N CYS A 38 1.61 -4.49 -3.54
CA CYS A 38 1.69 -3.75 -4.79
C CYS A 38 1.45 -4.62 -6.02
N GLN A 39 1.83 -5.90 -5.98
CA GLN A 39 1.49 -6.87 -7.05
C GLN A 39 -0.01 -6.99 -7.32
N HIS A 40 -0.84 -6.73 -6.30
CA HIS A 40 -2.29 -6.76 -6.39
C HIS A 40 -2.87 -5.36 -6.63
N LEU A 41 -2.39 -4.36 -5.89
CA LEU A 41 -2.90 -2.99 -5.96
C LEU A 41 -2.58 -2.31 -7.31
N ASP A 42 -1.44 -2.62 -7.92
CA ASP A 42 -1.07 -2.08 -9.24
C ASP A 42 -2.04 -2.52 -10.36
N LYS A 43 -2.72 -3.66 -10.19
CA LYS A 43 -3.76 -4.11 -11.14
C LYS A 43 -5.01 -3.24 -11.10
N ILE A 44 -5.24 -2.57 -9.96
CA ILE A 44 -6.38 -1.65 -9.77
C ILE A 44 -5.94 -0.24 -10.18
N SER A 45 -4.82 0.23 -9.65
CA SER A 45 -4.23 1.52 -10.02
C SER A 45 -2.73 1.58 -9.66
N PRO A 46 -1.85 1.93 -10.61
CA PRO A 46 -0.42 2.07 -10.36
C PRO A 46 -0.05 3.26 -9.46
N GLU A 47 -0.98 4.21 -9.25
CA GLU A 47 -0.76 5.40 -8.44
C GLU A 47 -0.73 5.10 -6.93
N ILE A 48 -1.37 4.00 -6.50
CA ILE A 48 -1.44 3.61 -5.08
C ILE A 48 -0.05 3.26 -4.54
N CYS A 49 0.76 2.54 -5.32
CA CYS A 49 2.11 2.10 -4.94
C CYS A 49 3.24 3.01 -5.45
N ALA A 50 2.91 4.09 -6.16
CA ALA A 50 3.89 5.09 -6.58
C ALA A 50 4.74 5.68 -5.43
N PRO A 51 4.18 6.09 -4.26
CA PRO A 51 4.99 6.63 -3.16
C PRO A 51 5.97 5.61 -2.58
N ILE A 52 5.58 4.33 -2.48
CA ILE A 52 6.44 3.23 -2.04
C ILE A 52 7.62 3.06 -2.99
N ARG A 53 7.37 3.03 -4.31
CA ARG A 53 8.43 2.92 -5.33
C ARG A 53 9.38 4.11 -5.33
N ARG A 54 8.86 5.34 -5.20
CA ARG A 54 9.69 6.56 -5.11
C ARG A 54 10.59 6.52 -3.88
N ALA A 55 10.06 6.14 -2.72
CA ALA A 55 10.82 6.03 -1.48
C ALA A 55 11.90 4.94 -1.54
N ASP A 56 11.66 3.83 -2.24
CA ASP A 56 12.70 2.83 -2.45
C ASP A 56 13.75 3.21 -3.51
N GLY A 57 13.36 3.93 -4.56
CA GLY A 57 14.30 4.44 -5.56
C GLY A 57 15.31 5.42 -4.94
N GLY A 58 14.89 6.19 -3.94
CA GLY A 58 15.76 7.07 -3.16
C GLY A 58 16.67 6.36 -2.15
N ALA A 59 16.40 5.10 -1.79
CA ALA A 59 17.22 4.34 -0.83
C ALA A 59 18.42 3.61 -1.46
N ARG A 60 18.59 3.71 -2.79
CA ARG A 60 19.69 3.06 -3.55
C ARG A 60 20.77 4.05 -4.03
N LEU A 61 20.76 5.28 -3.53
CA LEU A 61 21.82 6.29 -3.70
C LEU A 61 22.46 6.55 -2.34
#